data_AF-A0A7W2BLT6-F1
#
_entry.id   AF-A0A7W2BLT6-F1
#
_cell.length_a   1.000
_cell.length_b   1.000
_cell.length_c   1.000
_cell.angle_alpha   90.00
_cell.angle_beta   90.00
_cell.angle_gamma   90.00
#
_symmetry.space_group_name_H-M   'P 1'
#
loop_
_entity.id
_entity.type
_entity.pdbx_description
1 polymer ?
#
loop_
_entity_poly.entity_id
_entity_poly.type
_entity_poly.pdbx_seq_one_letter_code
_entity_poly.pdbx_strand_id
1 'polypeptide(L)'
;MSARGLLKAAQKEFGLDDAAYRARLERETGKTSSKDMTYKEIQRCLESFKKDGFKPASKGARRALEGKYAPKLQALWIAGYNLGLIRNKQDWALLAFVKRQTGIDHVRFLHDARDAFRVIEALKGWLERSGGVDWRTDVAGEPYRSLPQYRIVLAQFGKIHGAQPDIQAALWRAFCTEIFTLTRTRTFDDLTDHDWLTVVNLFGKRIREKHHG
;
A
#
# COMPACT_ATOMS: atom_id res chain seq x y z
N MET A 1 -12.49 -12.49 7.97
CA MET A 1 -13.70 -12.37 7.15
C MET A 1 -13.49 -13.26 5.96
N SER A 2 -14.24 -14.36 5.93
CA SER A 2 -14.29 -15.31 4.82
C SER A 2 -15.16 -14.75 3.68
N ALA A 3 -15.15 -15.38 2.50
CA ALA A 3 -16.00 -14.96 1.38
C ALA A 3 -17.51 -14.95 1.76
N ARG A 4 -17.95 -15.90 2.60
CA ARG A 4 -19.31 -15.91 3.16
C ARG A 4 -19.56 -14.76 4.14
N GLY A 5 -18.54 -14.39 4.91
CA GLY A 5 -18.61 -13.21 5.79
C GLY A 5 -18.81 -11.90 5.02
N LEU A 6 -18.24 -11.80 3.80
CA LEU A 6 -18.46 -10.65 2.93
C LEU A 6 -19.90 -10.58 2.39
N LEU A 7 -20.52 -11.73 2.07
CA LEU A 7 -21.93 -11.75 1.67
C LEU A 7 -22.85 -11.28 2.80
N LYS A 8 -22.55 -11.65 4.04
CA LYS A 8 -23.30 -11.18 5.21
C LYS A 8 -23.06 -9.70 5.51
N ALA A 9 -21.86 -9.19 5.25
CA ALA A 9 -21.60 -7.76 5.30
C ALA A 9 -22.41 -7.01 4.23
N ALA A 10 -22.45 -7.51 3.00
CA ALA A 10 -23.25 -6.95 1.90
C ALA A 10 -24.76 -6.98 2.22
N GLN A 11 -25.28 -8.08 2.77
CA GLN A 11 -26.68 -8.17 3.23
C GLN A 11 -27.02 -7.02 4.18
N LYS A 12 -26.17 -6.78 5.18
CA LYS A 12 -26.37 -5.74 6.18
C LYS A 12 -26.27 -4.34 5.60
N GLU A 13 -25.31 -4.08 4.71
CA GLU A 13 -25.09 -2.76 4.10
C GLU A 13 -26.27 -2.33 3.22
N PHE A 14 -26.89 -3.28 2.52
CA PHE A 14 -28.07 -3.04 1.68
C PHE A 14 -29.39 -3.13 2.45
N GLY A 15 -29.36 -3.34 3.77
CA GLY A 15 -30.56 -3.45 4.59
C GLY A 15 -31.49 -4.59 4.19
N LEU A 16 -30.96 -5.65 3.58
CA LEU A 16 -31.78 -6.77 3.09
C LEU A 16 -32.21 -7.63 4.28
N ASP A 17 -33.53 -7.81 4.40
CA ASP A 17 -34.08 -8.85 5.25
C ASP A 17 -33.71 -10.25 4.72
N ASP A 18 -34.01 -11.27 5.51
CA ASP A 18 -33.65 -12.64 5.16
C ASP A 18 -34.39 -13.16 3.92
N ALA A 19 -35.60 -12.68 3.62
CA ALA A 19 -36.34 -13.12 2.43
C ALA A 19 -35.72 -12.51 1.16
N ALA A 20 -35.49 -11.20 1.16
CA ALA A 20 -34.85 -10.46 0.06
C ALA A 20 -33.42 -10.95 -0.18
N TYR A 21 -32.68 -11.27 0.89
CA TYR A 21 -31.35 -11.86 0.78
C TYR A 21 -31.39 -13.23 0.10
N ARG A 22 -32.30 -14.13 0.52
CA ARG A 22 -32.43 -15.47 -0.11
C ARG A 22 -32.85 -15.37 -1.57
N ALA A 23 -33.82 -14.51 -1.89
CA ALA A 23 -34.27 -14.29 -3.27
C ALA A 23 -33.12 -13.79 -4.17
N ARG A 24 -32.27 -12.90 -3.63
CA ARG A 24 -31.09 -12.41 -4.36
C ARG A 24 -30.04 -13.50 -4.56
N LEU A 25 -29.78 -14.33 -3.56
CA LEU A 25 -28.87 -15.48 -3.69
C LEU A 25 -29.38 -16.47 -4.75
N GLU A 26 -30.67 -16.75 -4.75
CA GLU A 26 -31.32 -17.65 -5.69
C GLU A 26 -31.27 -17.12 -7.12
N ARG A 27 -31.49 -15.82 -7.33
CA ARG A 27 -31.36 -15.21 -8.66
C ARG A 27 -29.97 -15.38 -9.28
N GLU A 28 -28.91 -15.28 -8.48
CA GLU A 28 -27.53 -15.32 -8.98
C GLU A 28 -26.96 -16.74 -9.12
N THR A 29 -27.52 -17.72 -8.37
CA THR A 29 -26.92 -19.05 -8.21
C THR A 29 -27.90 -20.22 -8.20
N GLY A 30 -29.20 -19.97 -8.16
CA GLY A 30 -30.25 -20.97 -7.97
C GLY A 30 -30.37 -21.52 -6.54
N LYS A 31 -29.61 -20.98 -5.58
CA LYS A 31 -29.57 -21.47 -4.19
C LYS A 31 -29.98 -20.38 -3.21
N THR A 32 -30.81 -20.75 -2.24
CA THR A 32 -31.30 -19.82 -1.21
C THR A 32 -30.36 -19.70 0.00
N SER A 33 -29.32 -20.54 0.09
CA SER A 33 -28.39 -20.53 1.24
C SER A 33 -26.93 -20.52 0.77
N SER A 34 -26.15 -19.61 1.37
CA SER A 34 -24.71 -19.49 1.09
C SER A 34 -23.87 -20.64 1.66
N LYS A 35 -24.46 -21.52 2.49
CA LYS A 35 -23.81 -22.76 2.94
C LYS A 35 -23.73 -23.79 1.82
N ASP A 36 -24.72 -23.79 0.92
CA ASP A 36 -24.85 -24.74 -0.19
C ASP A 36 -24.11 -24.27 -1.45
N MET A 37 -23.51 -23.06 -1.39
CA MET A 37 -22.74 -22.47 -2.47
C MET A 37 -21.27 -22.88 -2.43
N THR A 38 -20.74 -23.13 -3.62
CA THR A 38 -19.32 -23.22 -3.94
C THR A 38 -18.65 -21.84 -3.83
N TYR A 39 -17.31 -21.83 -3.77
CA TYR A 39 -16.55 -20.58 -3.76
C TYR A 39 -16.82 -19.70 -4.99
N LYS A 40 -16.95 -20.30 -6.19
CA LYS A 40 -17.22 -19.56 -7.43
C LYS A 40 -18.60 -18.90 -7.40
N GLU A 41 -19.61 -19.58 -6.87
CA GLU A 41 -20.97 -19.03 -6.69
C GLU A 41 -20.97 -17.87 -5.69
N ILE A 42 -20.23 -17.99 -4.59
CA ILE A 42 -20.07 -16.88 -3.61
C ILE A 42 -19.42 -15.65 -4.25
N GLN A 43 -18.40 -15.83 -5.10
CA GLN A 43 -17.76 -14.72 -5.81
C GLN A 43 -18.73 -14.03 -6.77
N ARG A 44 -19.53 -14.79 -7.52
CA ARG A 44 -20.55 -14.25 -8.43
C ARG A 44 -21.58 -13.39 -7.69
N CYS A 45 -22.07 -13.88 -6.54
CA CYS A 45 -22.96 -13.07 -5.69
C CYS A 45 -22.28 -11.79 -5.21
N LEU A 46 -21.03 -11.86 -4.78
CA LEU A 46 -20.26 -10.67 -4.36
C LEU A 46 -20.04 -9.68 -5.50
N GLU A 47 -19.83 -10.15 -6.74
CA GLU A 47 -19.74 -9.31 -7.93
C GLU A 47 -21.07 -8.60 -8.23
N SER A 48 -22.20 -9.31 -8.12
CA SER A 48 -23.54 -8.70 -8.22
C SER A 48 -23.73 -7.59 -7.18
N PHE A 49 -23.37 -7.83 -5.91
CA PHE A 49 -23.41 -6.79 -4.87
C PHE A 49 -22.47 -5.61 -5.20
N LYS A 50 -21.27 -5.86 -5.73
CA LYS A 50 -20.32 -4.80 -6.11
C LYS A 50 -20.85 -3.93 -7.25
N LYS A 51 -21.51 -4.52 -8.24
CA LYS A 51 -22.17 -3.78 -9.33
C LYS A 51 -23.23 -2.82 -8.79
N ASP A 52 -23.92 -3.21 -7.72
CA ASP A 52 -24.94 -2.40 -7.07
C ASP A 52 -24.36 -1.43 -6.01
N GLY A 53 -23.03 -1.31 -5.94
CA GLY A 53 -22.35 -0.32 -5.09
C GLY A 53 -21.72 -0.88 -3.80
N PHE A 54 -21.78 -2.19 -3.56
CA PHE A 54 -21.11 -2.80 -2.40
C PHE A 54 -19.60 -2.60 -2.52
N LYS A 55 -19.04 -1.84 -1.58
CA LYS A 55 -17.59 -1.68 -1.45
C LYS A 55 -17.17 -2.42 -0.19
N PRO A 56 -16.80 -3.71 -0.28
CA PRO A 56 -16.41 -4.46 0.90
C PRO A 56 -15.30 -3.68 1.60
N ALA A 57 -15.54 -3.32 2.87
CA ALA A 57 -14.55 -2.66 3.69
C ALA A 57 -13.25 -3.44 3.53
N SER A 58 -12.27 -2.82 2.87
CA SER A 58 -11.00 -3.48 2.66
C SER A 58 -10.50 -3.82 4.06
N LYS A 59 -10.18 -5.10 4.29
CA LYS A 59 -9.35 -5.48 5.43
C LYS A 59 -7.98 -4.83 5.19
N GLY A 60 -7.87 -3.54 5.49
CA GLY A 60 -6.82 -2.70 4.95
C GLY A 60 -7.09 -1.21 5.05
N ALA A 61 -8.35 -0.77 5.16
CA ALA A 61 -8.63 0.58 5.66
C ALA A 61 -8.31 0.59 7.16
N ARG A 62 -7.02 0.70 7.47
CA ARG A 62 -6.55 1.16 8.76
C ARG A 62 -7.44 2.33 9.16
N ARG A 63 -7.93 2.36 10.40
CA ARG A 63 -8.33 3.66 10.96
C ARG A 63 -7.15 4.58 10.70
N ALA A 64 -7.36 5.61 9.90
CA ALA A 64 -6.30 6.54 9.57
C ALA A 64 -5.70 7.00 10.89
N LEU A 65 -4.37 6.91 11.01
CA LEU A 65 -3.72 7.48 12.17
C LEU A 65 -4.06 8.97 12.19
N GLU A 66 -4.70 9.41 13.25
CA GLU A 66 -5.08 10.80 13.44
C GLU A 66 -3.87 11.60 13.93
N GLY A 67 -3.74 12.84 13.46
CA GLY A 67 -2.72 13.77 13.89
C GLY A 67 -1.99 14.44 12.72
N LYS A 68 -1.49 15.67 12.97
CA LYS A 68 -0.85 16.54 11.97
C LYS A 68 0.27 15.85 11.17
N TYR A 69 1.07 15.01 11.84
CA TYR A 69 2.23 14.35 11.25
C TYR A 69 1.98 12.89 10.86
N ALA A 70 0.81 12.34 11.19
CA ALA A 70 0.51 10.92 11.01
C ALA A 70 0.61 10.45 9.55
N PRO A 71 0.10 11.18 8.53
CA PRO A 71 0.23 10.74 7.13
C PRO A 71 1.68 10.60 6.68
N LYS A 72 2.55 11.55 7.06
CA LYS A 72 3.97 11.54 6.69
C LYS A 72 4.72 10.39 7.37
N LEU A 73 4.46 10.15 8.65
CA LEU A 73 5.03 9.02 9.39
C LEU A 73 4.58 7.68 8.81
N GLN A 74 3.29 7.55 8.47
CA GLN A 74 2.75 6.35 7.87
C GLN A 74 3.35 6.08 6.48
N ALA A 75 3.51 7.11 5.65
CA ALA A 75 4.13 6.99 4.34
C ALA A 75 5.58 6.49 4.44
N LEU A 76 6.40 7.06 5.34
CA LEU A 76 7.77 6.61 5.59
C LEU A 76 7.83 5.18 6.14
N TRP A 77 6.91 4.82 7.04
CA TRP A 77 6.82 3.48 7.59
C TRP A 77 6.48 2.43 6.51
N ILE A 78 5.52 2.76 5.64
CA ILE A 78 5.16 1.90 4.50
C ILE A 78 6.31 1.80 3.51
N ALA A 79 7.02 2.90 3.24
CA ALA A 79 8.22 2.89 2.40
C ALA A 79 9.29 1.94 2.97
N GLY A 80 9.58 1.99 4.27
CA GLY A 80 10.52 1.06 4.90
C GLY A 80 10.08 -0.41 4.84
N TYR A 81 8.78 -0.69 4.92
CA TYR A 81 8.24 -2.03 4.67
C TYR A 81 8.42 -2.47 3.22
N ASN A 82 8.21 -1.55 2.27
CA ASN A 82 8.43 -1.81 0.84
C ASN A 82 9.91 -1.87 0.45
N LEU A 83 10.82 -1.39 1.29
CA LEU A 83 12.26 -1.62 1.16
C LEU A 83 12.73 -2.91 1.86
N GLY A 84 11.83 -3.66 2.50
CA GLY A 84 12.17 -4.88 3.25
C GLY A 84 12.82 -4.64 4.61
N LEU A 85 12.95 -3.38 5.06
CA LEU A 85 13.60 -3.02 6.32
C LEU A 85 12.67 -3.23 7.53
N ILE A 86 11.38 -2.97 7.33
CA ILE A 86 10.36 -3.12 8.35
C ILE A 86 9.60 -4.42 8.08
N ARG A 87 9.57 -5.31 9.07
CA ARG A 87 8.84 -6.59 8.98
C ARG A 87 7.34 -6.41 9.07
N ASN A 88 6.90 -5.49 9.93
CA ASN A 88 5.50 -5.30 10.24
C ASN A 88 5.03 -3.89 9.86
N LYS A 89 4.27 -3.81 8.77
CA LYS A 89 3.74 -2.54 8.29
C LYS A 89 2.65 -1.93 9.15
N GLN A 90 2.09 -2.61 10.16
CA GLN A 90 0.88 -2.20 10.91
C GLN A 90 1.10 -0.96 11.79
N ASP A 91 0.01 -0.22 12.10
CA ASP A 91 0.12 1.10 12.76
C ASP A 91 0.64 0.98 14.18
N TRP A 92 0.26 -0.07 14.91
CA TRP A 92 0.77 -0.30 16.26
C TRP A 92 2.29 -0.49 16.30
N ALA A 93 2.89 -1.04 15.23
CA ALA A 93 4.34 -1.18 15.14
C ALA A 93 5.02 0.18 14.90
N LEU A 94 4.39 1.05 14.11
CA LEU A 94 4.80 2.44 13.95
C LEU A 94 4.66 3.21 15.28
N LEU A 95 3.54 3.06 16.00
CA LEU A 95 3.33 3.70 17.31
C LEU A 95 4.40 3.27 18.32
N ALA A 96 4.74 1.98 18.36
CA ALA A 96 5.81 1.48 19.21
C ALA A 96 7.18 2.09 18.83
N PHE A 97 7.43 2.33 17.53
CA PHE A 97 8.63 3.04 17.10
C PHE A 97 8.63 4.50 17.57
N VAL A 98 7.53 5.23 17.37
CA VAL A 98 7.35 6.62 17.83
C VAL A 98 7.59 6.72 19.33
N LYS A 99 6.95 5.86 20.13
CA LYS A 99 7.13 5.81 21.58
C LYS A 99 8.60 5.64 22.00
N ARG A 100 9.37 4.80 21.28
CA ARG A 100 10.81 4.64 21.57
C ARG A 100 11.64 5.89 21.25
N GLN A 101 11.22 6.70 20.29
CA GLN A 101 11.95 7.91 19.87
C GLN A 101 11.61 9.14 20.73
N THR A 102 10.37 9.22 21.24
CA THR A 102 9.85 10.45 21.87
C THR A 102 9.22 10.23 23.25
N GLY A 103 8.97 8.99 23.66
CA GLY A 103 8.19 8.67 24.85
C GLY A 103 6.67 8.78 24.66
N ILE A 104 6.18 9.23 23.50
CA ILE A 104 4.76 9.50 23.25
C ILE A 104 4.04 8.24 22.76
N ASP A 105 2.94 7.87 23.42
CA ASP A 105 2.21 6.62 23.16
C ASP A 105 1.44 6.61 21.83
N HIS A 106 0.96 7.77 21.36
CA HIS A 106 0.13 7.83 20.16
C HIS A 106 0.42 9.08 19.34
N VAL A 107 0.55 8.93 18.01
CA VAL A 107 0.87 10.04 17.08
C VAL A 107 -0.14 11.19 17.11
N ARG A 108 -1.39 10.94 17.51
CA ARG A 108 -2.39 11.98 17.77
C ARG A 108 -1.91 13.05 18.76
N PHE A 109 -1.07 12.67 19.72
CA PHE A 109 -0.50 13.55 20.75
C PHE A 109 0.84 14.15 20.35
N LEU A 110 1.34 13.81 19.15
CA LEU A 110 2.59 14.34 18.59
C LEU A 110 2.34 15.74 18.01
N HIS A 111 2.07 16.71 18.89
CA HIS A 111 1.80 18.09 18.50
C HIS A 111 3.08 18.93 18.37
N ASP A 112 4.12 18.61 19.15
CA ASP A 112 5.41 19.30 19.09
C ASP A 112 6.14 18.97 17.79
N ALA A 113 6.52 20.03 17.06
CA ALA A 113 7.18 19.90 15.76
C ALA A 113 8.58 19.27 15.87
N ARG A 114 9.30 19.47 16.99
CA ARG A 114 10.63 18.91 17.23
C ARG A 114 10.56 17.41 17.44
N ASP A 115 9.57 16.94 18.19
CA ASP A 115 9.36 15.49 18.39
C ASP A 115 8.97 14.81 17.07
N ALA A 116 8.07 15.42 16.30
CA ALA A 116 7.73 14.93 14.97
C ALA A 116 8.93 14.91 14.03
N PHE A 117 9.73 15.98 14.03
CA PHE A 117 10.94 16.08 13.21
C PHE A 117 11.96 15.00 13.56
N ARG A 118 12.19 14.74 14.86
CA ARG A 118 13.08 13.68 15.33
C ARG A 118 12.67 12.31 14.78
N VAL A 119 11.38 11.96 14.82
CA VAL A 119 10.89 10.69 14.27
C VAL A 119 11.04 10.64 12.75
N ILE A 120 10.69 11.72 12.05
CA ILE A 120 10.78 11.80 10.59
C ILE A 120 12.22 11.61 10.11
N GLU A 121 13.18 12.31 10.72
CA GLU A 121 14.59 12.22 10.32
C GLU A 121 15.21 10.87 10.73
N ALA A 122 14.78 10.29 11.87
CA ALA A 122 15.17 8.92 12.23
C ALA A 122 14.71 7.90 11.18
N LEU A 123 13.46 8.03 10.68
CA LEU A 123 12.95 7.17 9.61
C LEU A 123 13.70 7.42 8.29
N LYS A 124 13.81 8.67 7.83
CA LYS A 124 14.51 9.00 6.57
C LYS A 124 15.96 8.51 6.59
N GLY A 125 16.69 8.75 7.68
CA GLY A 125 18.07 8.28 7.83
C GLY A 125 18.17 6.76 7.84
N TRP A 126 17.20 6.03 8.39
CA TRP A 126 17.18 4.57 8.30
C TRP A 126 16.93 4.09 6.86
N LEU A 127 15.98 4.71 6.15
CA LEU A 127 15.69 4.39 4.75
C LEU A 127 16.87 4.73 3.82
N GLU A 128 17.62 5.78 4.12
CA GLU A 128 18.83 6.15 3.40
C GLU A 128 19.95 5.13 3.63
N ARG A 129 20.35 4.92 4.90
CA ARG A 129 21.48 4.05 5.24
C ARG A 129 21.28 2.58 4.88
N SER A 130 20.08 2.05 5.13
CA SER A 130 19.81 0.61 4.93
C SER A 130 18.99 0.34 3.67
N GLY A 131 18.20 1.31 3.22
CA GLY A 131 17.34 1.20 2.05
C GLY A 131 18.00 1.69 0.76
N GLY A 132 19.00 2.57 0.84
CA GLY A 132 19.62 3.21 -0.32
C GLY A 132 18.80 4.33 -0.93
N VAL A 133 17.87 4.92 -0.16
CA VAL A 133 17.03 6.03 -0.63
C VAL A 133 17.81 7.34 -0.60
N ASP A 134 17.87 8.05 -1.72
CA ASP A 134 18.35 9.42 -1.79
C ASP A 134 17.20 10.43 -1.58
N TRP A 135 17.34 11.30 -0.58
CA TRP A 135 16.36 12.33 -0.22
C TRP A 135 16.67 13.72 -0.80
N ARG A 136 17.77 13.90 -1.56
CA ARG A 136 18.17 15.19 -2.15
C ARG A 136 17.20 15.66 -3.22
N THR A 137 16.68 16.88 -3.12
CA THR A 137 15.78 17.45 -4.13
C THR A 137 16.56 17.86 -5.37
N ASP A 138 16.13 17.39 -6.53
CA ASP A 138 16.59 17.92 -7.81
C ASP A 138 15.57 18.97 -8.28
N VAL A 139 15.94 20.24 -8.12
CA VAL A 139 15.09 21.38 -8.50
C VAL A 139 15.23 21.76 -9.97
N ALA A 140 16.22 21.20 -10.68
CA ALA A 140 16.49 21.51 -12.08
C ALA A 140 16.06 20.39 -13.04
N GLY A 141 15.76 19.20 -12.50
CA GLY A 141 15.32 18.04 -13.27
C GLY A 141 13.81 17.93 -13.48
N GLU A 142 13.42 16.82 -14.10
CA GLU A 142 12.03 16.47 -14.37
C GLU A 142 11.19 16.39 -13.09
N PRO A 143 9.92 16.89 -13.07
CA PRO A 143 9.09 16.95 -11.86
C PRO A 143 8.95 15.61 -11.11
N TYR A 144 8.87 14.49 -11.84
CA TYR A 144 8.73 13.16 -11.23
C TYR A 144 9.92 12.77 -10.33
N ARG A 145 11.12 13.34 -10.55
CA ARG A 145 12.33 13.06 -9.76
C ARG A 145 12.23 13.58 -8.32
N SER A 146 11.39 14.59 -8.10
CA SER A 146 11.11 15.12 -6.77
C SER A 146 10.11 14.28 -5.98
N LEU A 147 9.37 13.36 -6.63
CA LEU A 147 8.38 12.52 -5.98
C LEU A 147 9.04 11.54 -4.98
N PRO A 148 8.54 11.44 -3.73
CA PRO A 148 9.00 10.43 -2.78
C PRO A 148 8.92 9.01 -3.34
N GLN A 149 7.84 8.69 -4.08
CA GLN A 149 7.61 7.37 -4.65
C GLN A 149 8.70 7.00 -5.66
N TYR A 150 9.08 7.92 -6.55
CA TYR A 150 10.17 7.73 -7.50
C TYR A 150 11.47 7.34 -6.79
N ARG A 151 11.84 8.07 -5.73
CA ARG A 151 13.06 7.80 -4.94
C ARG A 151 13.04 6.42 -4.30
N ILE A 152 11.88 6.01 -3.79
CA ILE A 152 11.71 4.65 -3.24
C ILE A 152 11.85 3.61 -4.35
N VAL A 153 11.21 3.79 -5.51
CA VAL A 153 11.30 2.87 -6.64
C VAL A 153 12.74 2.73 -7.15
N LEU A 154 13.49 3.84 -7.22
CA LEU A 154 14.89 3.85 -7.62
C LEU A 154 15.77 3.05 -6.65
N ALA A 155 15.58 3.24 -5.34
CA ALA A 155 16.25 2.45 -4.32
C ALA A 155 15.86 0.96 -4.36
N GLN A 156 14.59 0.66 -4.59
CA GLN A 156 14.08 -0.71 -4.71
C GLN A 156 14.67 -1.43 -5.93
N PHE A 157 14.76 -0.76 -7.08
CA PHE A 157 15.41 -1.30 -8.26
C PHE A 157 16.87 -1.63 -7.95
N GLY A 158 17.58 -0.72 -7.27
CA GLY A 158 18.93 -0.97 -6.77
C GLY A 158 19.04 -2.22 -5.91
N LYS A 159 18.08 -2.49 -5.02
CA LYS A 159 18.05 -3.71 -4.20
C LYS A 159 17.75 -4.97 -5.00
N ILE A 160 16.88 -4.89 -6.01
CA ILE A 160 16.49 -6.05 -6.82
C ILE A 160 17.66 -6.46 -7.73
N HIS A 161 18.32 -5.49 -8.37
CA HIS A 161 19.31 -5.70 -9.42
C HIS A 161 20.78 -5.55 -8.97
N GLY A 162 21.02 -5.06 -7.74
CA GLY A 162 22.36 -4.90 -7.17
C GLY A 162 23.06 -3.57 -7.51
N ALA A 163 22.46 -2.72 -8.35
CA ALA A 163 22.99 -1.41 -8.72
C ALA A 163 21.85 -0.43 -9.02
N GLN A 164 22.04 0.85 -8.68
CA GLN A 164 21.06 1.89 -9.00
C GLN A 164 21.03 2.17 -10.52
N PRO A 165 19.85 2.53 -11.07
CA PRO A 165 19.64 2.60 -12.52
C PRO A 165 20.35 3.78 -13.21
N ASP A 166 20.69 4.83 -12.46
CA ASP A 166 21.37 6.03 -12.92
C ASP A 166 22.87 5.86 -13.16
N ILE A 167 23.46 4.74 -12.72
CA ILE A 167 24.91 4.46 -12.87
C ILE A 167 25.26 4.11 -14.33
N GLN A 168 24.34 3.49 -15.09
CA GLN A 168 24.61 3.03 -16.46
C GLN A 168 23.39 3.15 -17.36
N ALA A 169 23.60 3.53 -18.62
CA ALA A 169 22.52 3.68 -19.60
C ALA A 169 21.69 2.40 -19.82
N ALA A 170 22.30 1.22 -19.71
CA ALA A 170 21.59 -0.06 -19.83
C ALA A 170 20.64 -0.30 -18.64
N LEU A 171 21.07 -0.01 -17.41
CA LEU A 171 20.24 -0.14 -16.22
C LEU A 171 19.11 0.89 -16.22
N TRP A 172 19.37 2.11 -16.69
CA TRP A 172 18.34 3.11 -16.89
C TRP A 172 17.27 2.65 -17.88
N ARG A 173 17.67 2.08 -19.02
CA ARG A 173 16.72 1.51 -20.00
C ARG A 173 15.90 0.38 -19.38
N ALA A 174 16.54 -0.54 -18.65
CA ALA A 174 15.84 -1.63 -17.96
C ALA A 174 14.81 -1.11 -16.94
N PHE A 175 15.19 -0.10 -16.15
CA PHE A 175 14.33 0.59 -15.20
C PHE A 175 13.09 1.20 -15.88
N CYS A 176 13.29 1.97 -16.95
CA CYS A 176 12.20 2.54 -17.73
C CYS A 176 11.28 1.46 -18.31
N THR A 177 11.86 0.45 -18.98
CA THR A 177 11.10 -0.65 -19.58
C THR A 177 10.24 -1.37 -18.55
N GLU A 178 10.79 -1.66 -17.38
CA GLU A 178 10.05 -2.36 -16.33
C GLU A 178 8.88 -1.53 -15.80
N ILE A 179 9.13 -0.26 -15.48
CA ILE A 179 8.07 0.63 -14.97
C ILE A 179 6.95 0.75 -16.01
N PHE A 180 7.29 1.10 -17.25
CA PHE A 180 6.33 1.31 -18.33
C PHE A 180 5.55 0.04 -18.69
N THR A 181 6.18 -1.13 -18.57
CA THR A 181 5.48 -2.41 -18.75
C THR A 181 4.47 -2.66 -17.63
N LEU A 182 4.83 -2.38 -16.38
CA LEU A 182 3.97 -2.60 -15.22
C LEU A 182 2.77 -1.65 -15.19
N THR A 183 2.97 -0.39 -15.57
CA THR A 183 1.96 0.67 -15.53
C THR A 183 1.20 0.80 -16.85
N ARG A 184 1.68 0.18 -17.93
CA ARG A 184 1.18 0.34 -19.31
C ARG A 184 1.23 1.79 -19.81
N THR A 185 2.24 2.54 -19.36
CA THR A 185 2.50 3.92 -19.80
C THR A 185 3.71 3.98 -20.74
N ARG A 186 4.03 5.15 -21.30
CA ARG A 186 5.16 5.32 -22.22
C ARG A 186 6.24 6.25 -21.69
N THR A 187 5.85 7.23 -20.89
CA THR A 187 6.76 8.21 -20.29
C THR A 187 6.53 8.29 -18.78
N PHE A 188 7.44 8.95 -18.06
CA PHE A 188 7.27 9.19 -16.63
C PHE A 188 6.16 10.22 -16.33
N ASP A 189 5.88 11.13 -17.26
CA ASP A 189 4.85 12.16 -17.12
C ASP A 189 3.43 11.58 -17.24
N ASP A 190 3.29 10.41 -17.86
CA ASP A 190 2.02 9.68 -17.94
C ASP A 190 1.68 8.94 -16.62
N LEU A 191 2.62 8.82 -15.68
CA LEU A 191 2.37 8.08 -14.44
C LEU A 191 1.58 8.92 -13.44
N THR A 192 0.47 8.34 -12.96
CA THR A 192 -0.29 8.89 -11.85
C THR A 192 0.33 8.50 -10.49
N ASP A 193 -0.11 9.14 -9.42
CA ASP A 193 0.23 8.73 -8.05
C ASP A 193 -0.11 7.26 -7.77
N HIS A 194 -1.21 6.77 -8.36
CA HIS A 194 -1.62 5.38 -8.22
C HIS A 194 -0.65 4.42 -8.92
N ASP A 195 -0.11 4.81 -10.08
CA ASP A 195 0.85 4.00 -10.83
C ASP A 195 2.16 3.89 -10.06
N TRP A 196 2.66 5.01 -9.52
CA TRP A 196 3.82 5.01 -8.64
C TRP A 196 3.63 4.12 -7.42
N LEU A 197 2.48 4.21 -6.75
CA LEU A 197 2.16 3.33 -5.62
C LEU A 197 2.09 1.85 -6.02
N THR A 198 1.59 1.56 -7.22
CA THR A 198 1.55 0.20 -7.77
C THR A 198 2.96 -0.36 -7.92
N VAL A 199 3.87 0.40 -8.53
CA VAL A 199 5.29 -0.01 -8.69
C VAL A 199 5.96 -0.21 -7.33
N VAL A 200 5.82 0.75 -6.40
CA VAL A 200 6.39 0.65 -5.04
C VAL A 200 5.96 -0.63 -4.34
N ASN A 201 4.68 -0.99 -4.43
CA ASN A 201 4.14 -2.18 -3.77
C ASN A 201 4.61 -3.49 -4.44
N LEU A 202 4.69 -3.52 -5.77
CA LEU A 202 5.14 -4.69 -6.52
C LEU A 202 6.63 -4.95 -6.29
N PHE A 203 7.47 -3.93 -6.42
CA PHE A 203 8.90 -4.05 -6.14
C PHE A 203 9.15 -4.43 -4.68
N GLY A 204 8.40 -3.84 -3.75
CA GLY A 204 8.53 -4.18 -2.34
C GLY A 204 8.11 -5.59 -2.02
N LYS A 205 7.12 -6.15 -2.73
CA LYS A 205 6.76 -7.57 -2.63
C LYS A 205 7.95 -8.45 -3.06
N ARG A 206 8.56 -8.17 -4.22
CA ARG A 206 9.72 -8.93 -4.72
C ARG A 206 10.92 -8.90 -3.79
N ILE A 207 11.25 -7.73 -3.24
CA ILE A 207 12.34 -7.59 -2.26
C ILE A 207 12.09 -8.48 -1.05
N ARG A 208 10.88 -8.45 -0.48
CA ARG A 208 10.56 -9.26 0.69
C ARG A 208 10.54 -10.76 0.38
N GLU A 209 10.09 -11.16 -0.80
CA GLU A 209 10.12 -12.57 -1.23
C GLU A 209 11.56 -13.10 -1.33
N LYS A 210 12.51 -12.28 -1.81
CA LYS A 210 13.93 -12.66 -1.90
C LYS A 210 14.64 -12.79 -0.53
N HIS A 211 14.13 -12.13 0.51
CA HIS A 211 14.68 -12.21 1.87
C HIS A 211 14.10 -13.38 2.71
N HIS A 212 13.10 -14.09 2.19
CA HIS A 212 12.41 -15.20 2.89
C HIS A 212 12.68 -16.58 2.26
N GLY A 213 13.58 -16.67 1.28
CA GLY A 213 14.14 -17.93 0.76
C GLY A 213 15.60 -18.09 1.16
#